data_AF-A0A1H5X1T3-F1
#
_entry.id   AF-A0A1H5X1T3-F1
#
_cell.length_a   1.000
_cell.length_b   1.000
_cell.length_c   1.000
_cell.angle_alpha   90.00
_cell.angle_beta   90.00
_cell.angle_gamma   90.00
#
_symmetry.space_group_name_H-M   'P 1'
#
loop_
_entity.id
_entity.type
_entity.pdbx_description
1 polymer ?
#
loop_
_entity_poly.entity_id
_entity_poly.type
_entity_poly.pdbx_seq_one_letter_code
_entity_poly.pdbx_strand_id
1 'polypeptide(L)'
;MKKTLIVLFIFLTSWAYSQENEKLIDLGKAYKNFMFRSEPPKETIKRLKENTSSDLLTTSDFILETLTTKNNLLKTDFLKLPDSKTLKNIYIVRAINYNIRKEDQIDNNKLIDSLKSKEIPRNELIDAYYDILFAGVGNKNQPFNLKKVNFELDDYNLENETEKGIFFLECMNLCGTSIWGYINVPKPPNYKEAYSYIEKYPHFNGLNYFEYTDLNFPDFEMIIDSEKGTESYKGYYINKFYETLLYNMICLKKGFGSEKEVEQLLIASILKNQNLYKYSKNSDILESLFKTIKRD
;
A
#
# COMPACT_ATOMS: atom_id res chain seq x y z
N MET A 1 -15.03 -17.75 -48.06
CA MET A 1 -13.82 -17.02 -47.60
C MET A 1 -14.11 -15.99 -46.53
N LYS A 2 -14.97 -14.96 -46.73
CA LYS A 2 -15.28 -13.96 -45.67
C LYS A 2 -15.85 -14.57 -44.37
N LYS A 3 -16.79 -15.52 -44.45
CA LYS A 3 -17.36 -16.21 -43.26
C LYS A 3 -16.34 -17.10 -42.53
N THR A 4 -15.43 -17.74 -43.27
CA THR A 4 -14.36 -18.59 -42.72
C THR A 4 -13.28 -17.76 -42.00
N LEU A 5 -12.96 -16.57 -42.53
CA LEU A 5 -12.05 -15.62 -41.88
C LEU A 5 -12.64 -15.08 -40.56
N ILE A 6 -13.94 -14.78 -40.53
CA ILE A 6 -14.63 -14.28 -39.33
C ILE A 6 -14.62 -15.33 -38.21
N VAL A 7 -14.89 -16.59 -38.55
CA VAL A 7 -14.87 -17.70 -37.57
C VAL A 7 -13.45 -17.91 -37.02
N LEU A 8 -12.42 -17.90 -37.87
CA LEU A 8 -11.03 -18.02 -37.43
C LEU A 8 -10.62 -16.86 -36.49
N PHE A 9 -11.08 -15.64 -36.77
CA PHE A 9 -10.82 -14.46 -35.94
C PHE A 9 -11.48 -14.55 -34.55
N ILE A 10 -12.71 -15.08 -34.49
CA ILE A 10 -13.45 -15.31 -33.23
C ILE A 10 -12.75 -16.39 -32.38
N PHE A 11 -12.23 -17.46 -33.01
CA PHE A 11 -11.48 -18.48 -32.28
C PHE A 11 -10.14 -17.96 -31.74
N LEU A 12 -9.39 -17.18 -32.52
CA LEU A 12 -8.10 -16.63 -32.09
C LEU A 12 -8.24 -15.63 -30.93
N THR A 13 -9.28 -14.79 -30.96
CA THR A 13 -9.55 -13.82 -29.88
C THR A 13 -10.02 -14.49 -28.59
N SER A 14 -10.82 -15.55 -28.69
CA SER A 14 -11.27 -16.32 -27.52
C SER A 14 -10.13 -17.08 -26.84
N TRP A 15 -9.19 -17.62 -27.64
CA TRP A 15 -8.03 -18.35 -27.11
C TRP A 15 -7.04 -17.41 -26.40
N ALA A 16 -6.74 -16.25 -26.99
CA ALA A 16 -5.89 -15.24 -26.35
C ALA A 16 -6.51 -14.71 -25.04
N TYR A 17 -7.84 -14.51 -25.01
CA TYR A 17 -8.55 -14.06 -23.82
C TYR A 17 -8.47 -15.08 -22.66
N SER A 18 -8.68 -16.37 -22.96
CA SER A 18 -8.55 -17.45 -21.98
C SER A 18 -7.14 -17.52 -21.38
N GLN A 19 -6.11 -17.37 -22.22
CA GLN A 19 -4.72 -17.41 -21.79
C GLN A 19 -4.35 -16.24 -20.86
N GLU A 20 -4.90 -15.05 -21.12
CA GLU A 20 -4.69 -13.87 -20.25
C GLU A 20 -5.32 -14.08 -18.86
N ASN A 21 -6.55 -14.59 -18.80
CA ASN A 21 -7.23 -14.88 -17.54
C ASN A 21 -6.46 -15.95 -16.73
N GLU A 22 -6.03 -17.04 -17.38
CA GLU A 22 -5.20 -18.06 -16.74
C GLU A 22 -3.92 -17.47 -16.13
N LYS A 23 -3.24 -16.56 -16.84
CA LYS A 23 -2.05 -15.88 -16.34
C LYS A 23 -2.34 -15.02 -15.11
N LEU A 24 -3.42 -14.23 -15.10
CA LEU A 24 -3.84 -13.44 -13.93
C LEU A 24 -4.17 -14.34 -12.72
N ILE A 25 -4.80 -15.48 -12.95
CA ILE A 25 -5.10 -16.48 -11.91
C ILE A 25 -3.81 -17.03 -11.31
N ASP A 26 -2.85 -17.40 -12.15
CA ASP A 26 -1.56 -17.93 -11.70
C ASP A 26 -0.76 -16.91 -10.90
N LEU A 27 -0.75 -15.64 -11.32
CA LEU A 27 -0.16 -14.53 -10.56
C LEU A 27 -0.85 -14.35 -9.20
N GLY A 28 -2.18 -14.36 -9.16
CA GLY A 28 -2.96 -14.25 -7.91
C GLY A 28 -2.68 -15.39 -6.93
N LYS A 29 -2.60 -16.63 -7.42
CA LYS A 29 -2.22 -17.80 -6.62
C LYS A 29 -0.79 -17.69 -6.10
N ALA A 30 0.14 -17.27 -6.95
CA ALA A 30 1.54 -17.09 -6.56
C ALA A 30 1.68 -16.00 -5.49
N TYR A 31 1.01 -14.86 -5.68
CA TYR A 31 0.98 -13.79 -4.69
C TYR A 31 0.43 -14.29 -3.36
N LYS A 32 -0.73 -14.95 -3.34
CA LYS A 32 -1.32 -15.53 -2.13
C LYS A 32 -0.36 -16.46 -1.37
N ASN A 33 0.43 -17.27 -2.09
CA ASN A 33 1.31 -18.26 -1.47
C ASN A 33 2.68 -17.69 -1.06
N PHE A 34 3.15 -16.61 -1.69
CA PHE A 34 4.52 -16.12 -1.53
C PHE A 34 4.63 -14.63 -1.17
N MET A 35 3.54 -13.90 -0.93
CA MET A 35 3.59 -12.46 -0.57
C MET A 35 4.25 -12.17 0.80
N PHE A 36 4.33 -13.17 1.68
CA PHE A 36 4.99 -13.06 2.99
C PHE A 36 6.49 -13.37 2.88
N ARG A 37 7.07 -14.13 3.83
CA ARG A 37 8.53 -14.33 3.92
C ARG A 37 9.09 -15.40 2.98
N SER A 38 8.27 -16.30 2.45
CA SER A 38 8.70 -17.40 1.57
C SER A 38 8.95 -16.93 0.14
N GLU A 39 9.95 -17.50 -0.53
CA GLU A 39 10.17 -17.28 -1.97
C GLU A 39 9.57 -18.42 -2.80
N PRO A 40 9.10 -18.11 -4.03
CA PRO A 40 8.70 -19.13 -4.98
C PRO A 40 9.92 -19.92 -5.49
N PRO A 41 9.79 -21.24 -5.73
CA PRO A 41 10.82 -22.01 -6.43
C PRO A 41 11.15 -21.41 -7.80
N LYS A 42 12.37 -21.58 -8.28
CA LYS A 42 12.84 -21.02 -9.57
C LYS A 42 11.96 -21.45 -10.74
N GLU A 43 11.47 -22.69 -10.72
CA GLU A 43 10.57 -23.27 -11.72
C GLU A 43 9.21 -22.57 -11.71
N THR A 44 8.73 -22.16 -10.52
CA THR A 44 7.50 -21.36 -10.40
C THR A 44 7.71 -19.98 -11.02
N ILE A 45 8.82 -19.30 -10.72
CA ILE A 45 9.15 -18.01 -11.35
C ILE A 45 9.23 -18.15 -12.87
N LYS A 46 9.92 -19.19 -13.36
CA LYS A 46 10.08 -19.45 -14.78
C LYS A 46 8.73 -19.63 -15.48
N ARG A 47 7.84 -20.47 -14.93
CA ARG A 47 6.48 -20.68 -15.45
C ARG A 47 5.65 -19.41 -15.46
N LEU A 48 5.78 -18.58 -14.42
CA LEU A 48 5.06 -17.30 -14.34
C LEU A 48 5.55 -16.29 -15.38
N LYS A 49 6.84 -16.34 -15.77
CA LYS A 49 7.38 -15.50 -16.85
C LYS A 49 7.05 -16.03 -18.25
N GLU A 50 7.13 -17.33 -18.47
CA GLU A 50 6.88 -17.97 -19.76
C GLU A 50 5.44 -17.68 -20.26
N ASN A 51 5.29 -17.50 -21.58
CA ASN A 51 4.00 -17.29 -22.24
C ASN A 51 3.19 -16.10 -21.68
N THR A 52 3.85 -15.10 -21.09
CA THR A 52 3.22 -13.83 -20.69
C THR A 52 3.03 -12.97 -21.92
N SER A 53 1.80 -12.52 -22.18
CA SER A 53 1.53 -11.59 -23.27
C SER A 53 2.21 -10.24 -23.01
N SER A 54 2.48 -9.49 -24.07
CA SER A 54 3.01 -8.11 -23.95
C SER A 54 2.18 -7.25 -22.98
N ASP A 55 0.88 -7.49 -22.99
CA ASP A 55 -0.12 -6.76 -22.23
C ASP A 55 -0.10 -7.05 -20.72
N LEU A 56 0.50 -8.17 -20.32
CA LEU A 56 0.64 -8.56 -18.92
C LEU A 56 2.08 -8.49 -18.43
N LEU A 57 3.05 -8.12 -19.27
CA LEU A 57 4.47 -8.18 -18.91
C LEU A 57 4.78 -7.34 -17.67
N THR A 58 4.36 -6.07 -17.67
CA THR A 58 4.55 -5.15 -16.53
C THR A 58 3.84 -5.64 -15.27
N THR A 59 2.63 -6.21 -15.41
CA THR A 59 1.89 -6.79 -14.28
C THR A 59 2.64 -8.00 -13.70
N SER A 60 3.09 -8.91 -14.57
CA SER A 60 3.86 -10.09 -14.16
C SER A 60 5.17 -9.71 -13.49
N ASP A 61 5.92 -8.77 -14.05
CA ASP A 61 7.20 -8.32 -13.50
C ASP A 61 7.01 -7.67 -12.13
N PHE A 62 6.02 -6.78 -11.98
CA PHE A 62 5.66 -6.20 -10.69
C PHE A 62 5.31 -7.27 -9.65
N ILE A 63 4.37 -8.17 -9.97
CA ILE A 63 3.93 -9.19 -9.03
C ILE A 63 5.11 -10.10 -8.66
N LEU A 64 5.93 -10.55 -9.61
CA LEU A 64 7.10 -11.38 -9.33
C LEU A 64 8.11 -10.68 -8.43
N GLU A 65 8.37 -9.39 -8.65
CA GLU A 65 9.27 -8.61 -7.79
C GLU A 65 8.75 -8.56 -6.33
N THR A 66 7.44 -8.53 -6.12
CA THR A 66 6.84 -8.61 -4.77
C THR A 66 7.05 -9.96 -4.08
N LEU A 67 7.38 -11.03 -4.82
CA LEU A 67 7.60 -12.36 -4.27
C LEU A 67 9.08 -12.64 -3.91
N THR A 68 10.00 -11.81 -4.39
CA THR A 68 11.44 -11.98 -4.22
C THR A 68 11.94 -11.26 -2.96
N THR A 69 12.86 -11.87 -2.22
CA THR A 69 13.54 -11.22 -1.09
C THR A 69 14.57 -10.22 -1.57
N LYS A 70 14.83 -9.18 -0.77
CA LYS A 70 15.71 -8.06 -1.18
C LYS A 70 15.27 -7.48 -2.54
N ASN A 71 13.97 -7.33 -2.70
CA ASN A 71 13.39 -6.82 -3.94
C ASN A 71 13.78 -5.36 -4.17
N ASN A 72 13.56 -4.94 -5.40
CA ASN A 72 13.86 -3.64 -5.94
C ASN A 72 12.63 -2.74 -6.04
N LEU A 73 11.54 -3.05 -5.31
CA LEU A 73 10.28 -2.30 -5.37
C LEU A 73 10.41 -0.81 -5.03
N LEU A 74 11.52 -0.41 -4.38
CA LEU A 74 11.84 0.99 -4.08
C LEU A 74 12.65 1.68 -5.19
N LYS A 75 12.87 1.04 -6.34
CA LYS A 75 13.43 1.70 -7.53
C LYS A 75 12.34 2.47 -8.26
N THR A 76 12.75 3.54 -8.92
CA THR A 76 11.86 4.45 -9.67
C THR A 76 10.91 3.73 -10.63
N ASP A 77 11.34 2.65 -11.28
CA ASP A 77 10.52 1.88 -12.22
C ASP A 77 9.27 1.25 -11.57
N PHE A 78 9.31 0.93 -10.28
CA PHE A 78 8.17 0.41 -9.51
C PHE A 78 7.49 1.48 -8.67
N LEU A 79 8.16 2.61 -8.39
CA LEU A 79 7.52 3.72 -7.67
C LEU A 79 6.64 4.56 -8.59
N LYS A 80 7.01 4.66 -9.87
CA LYS A 80 6.20 5.29 -10.91
C LYS A 80 4.89 4.56 -11.11
N LEU A 81 3.80 5.31 -11.11
CA LEU A 81 2.49 4.76 -11.38
C LEU A 81 2.44 4.22 -12.83
N PRO A 82 2.11 2.93 -13.04
CA PRO A 82 1.98 2.37 -14.38
C PRO A 82 0.67 2.80 -15.04
N ASP A 83 0.49 2.41 -16.31
CA ASP A 83 -0.74 2.71 -17.04
C ASP A 83 -1.99 2.07 -16.40
N SER A 84 -3.17 2.59 -16.75
CA SER A 84 -4.45 2.16 -16.17
C SER A 84 -4.78 0.69 -16.41
N LYS A 85 -4.29 0.08 -17.51
CA LYS A 85 -4.51 -1.35 -17.79
C LYS A 85 -3.68 -2.19 -16.83
N THR A 86 -2.41 -1.84 -16.64
CA THR A 86 -1.52 -2.47 -15.66
C THR A 86 -2.07 -2.35 -14.25
N LEU A 87 -2.53 -1.16 -13.85
CA LEU A 87 -3.17 -0.95 -12.54
C LEU A 87 -4.40 -1.85 -12.35
N LYS A 88 -5.27 -1.93 -13.36
CA LYS A 88 -6.47 -2.79 -13.32
C LYS A 88 -6.11 -4.27 -13.21
N ASN A 89 -5.07 -4.72 -13.93
CA ASN A 89 -4.61 -6.10 -13.85
C ASN A 89 -4.02 -6.44 -12.47
N ILE A 90 -3.26 -5.52 -11.86
CA ILE A 90 -2.75 -5.69 -10.49
C ILE A 90 -3.89 -5.75 -9.47
N TYR A 91 -4.90 -4.88 -9.62
CA TYR A 91 -6.12 -4.94 -8.79
C TYR A 91 -6.82 -6.30 -8.92
N ILE A 92 -6.94 -6.85 -10.13
CA ILE A 92 -7.51 -8.18 -10.37
C ILE A 92 -6.67 -9.27 -9.68
N VAL A 93 -5.34 -9.21 -9.74
CA VAL A 93 -4.45 -10.14 -9.02
C VAL A 93 -4.69 -10.07 -7.51
N ARG A 94 -4.86 -8.86 -6.94
CA ARG A 94 -5.24 -8.66 -5.51
C ARG A 94 -6.57 -9.33 -5.19
N ALA A 95 -7.58 -9.08 -6.02
CA ALA A 95 -8.92 -9.62 -5.84
C ALA A 95 -8.94 -11.16 -5.90
N ILE A 96 -8.15 -11.77 -6.79
CA ILE A 96 -7.97 -13.23 -6.86
C ILE A 96 -7.33 -13.77 -5.57
N ASN A 97 -6.29 -13.11 -5.05
CA ASN A 97 -5.69 -13.48 -3.76
C ASN A 97 -6.72 -13.47 -2.61
N TYR A 98 -7.59 -12.46 -2.55
CA TYR A 98 -8.66 -12.43 -1.55
C TYR A 98 -9.73 -13.50 -1.80
N ASN A 99 -10.15 -13.69 -3.04
CA ASN A 99 -11.15 -14.68 -3.40
C ASN A 99 -10.72 -16.11 -3.01
N ILE A 100 -9.45 -16.48 -3.23
CA ILE A 100 -8.90 -17.80 -2.88
C ILE A 100 -8.85 -18.05 -1.36
N ARG A 101 -9.04 -17.03 -0.52
CA ARG A 101 -9.07 -17.15 0.94
C ARG A 101 -10.48 -17.31 1.51
N LYS A 102 -11.52 -17.07 0.72
CA LYS A 102 -12.92 -17.17 1.17
C LYS A 102 -13.36 -18.64 1.24
N GLU A 103 -14.35 -18.93 2.09
CA GLU A 103 -15.00 -20.24 2.08
C GLU A 103 -15.89 -20.39 0.84
N ASP A 104 -16.73 -19.39 0.57
CA ASP A 104 -17.63 -19.33 -0.60
C ASP A 104 -16.97 -18.61 -1.80
N GLN A 105 -15.95 -19.24 -2.38
CA GLN A 105 -15.19 -18.65 -3.49
C GLN A 105 -16.01 -18.58 -4.77
N ILE A 106 -15.95 -17.44 -5.47
CA ILE A 106 -16.48 -17.33 -6.83
C ILE A 106 -15.45 -17.92 -7.81
N ASP A 107 -15.90 -18.50 -8.93
CA ASP A 107 -14.99 -18.89 -10.00
C ASP A 107 -14.12 -17.71 -10.46
N ASN A 108 -12.81 -17.91 -10.56
CA ASN A 108 -11.90 -16.80 -10.84
C ASN A 108 -12.08 -16.22 -12.25
N ASN A 109 -12.50 -17.00 -13.25
CA ASN A 109 -12.79 -16.43 -14.57
C ASN A 109 -14.01 -15.50 -14.49
N LYS A 110 -15.07 -15.91 -13.79
CA LYS A 110 -16.24 -15.04 -13.53
C LYS A 110 -15.84 -13.77 -12.78
N LEU A 111 -14.97 -13.86 -11.78
CA LEU A 111 -14.44 -12.71 -11.06
C LEU A 111 -13.69 -11.76 -12.00
N ILE A 112 -12.77 -12.29 -12.82
CA ILE A 112 -11.99 -11.50 -13.77
C ILE A 112 -12.91 -10.80 -14.78
N ASP A 113 -13.87 -11.52 -15.37
CA ASP A 113 -14.80 -10.95 -16.34
C ASP A 113 -15.65 -9.81 -15.73
N SER A 114 -16.10 -10.00 -14.48
CA SER A 114 -16.80 -8.95 -13.74
C SER A 114 -15.93 -7.73 -13.48
N LEU A 115 -14.67 -7.91 -13.09
CA LEU A 115 -13.77 -6.79 -12.82
C LEU A 115 -13.31 -6.09 -14.09
N LYS A 116 -13.06 -6.81 -15.19
CA LYS A 116 -12.70 -6.24 -16.50
C LYS A 116 -13.80 -5.34 -17.05
N SER A 117 -15.07 -5.75 -16.88
CA SER A 117 -16.23 -4.97 -17.34
C SER A 117 -16.63 -3.83 -16.39
N LYS A 118 -16.32 -3.93 -15.09
CA LYS A 118 -16.60 -2.89 -14.11
C LYS A 118 -15.67 -1.69 -14.26
N GLU A 119 -16.20 -0.49 -14.16
CA GLU A 119 -15.43 0.72 -13.92
C GLU A 119 -15.01 0.76 -12.44
N ILE A 120 -13.71 0.74 -12.19
CA ILE A 120 -13.14 0.76 -10.84
C ILE A 120 -12.59 2.18 -10.63
N PRO A 121 -12.96 2.87 -9.53
CA PRO A 121 -12.45 4.20 -9.24
C PRO A 121 -10.92 4.21 -9.28
N ARG A 122 -10.34 5.24 -9.91
CA ARG A 122 -8.89 5.35 -10.08
C ARG A 122 -8.15 5.29 -8.74
N ASN A 123 -8.68 5.93 -7.70
CA ASN A 123 -8.09 5.91 -6.37
C ASN A 123 -7.98 4.49 -5.79
N GLU A 124 -8.97 3.61 -6.03
CA GLU A 124 -8.91 2.21 -5.57
C GLU A 124 -7.83 1.40 -6.32
N LEU A 125 -7.59 1.72 -7.60
CA LEU A 125 -6.55 1.08 -8.39
C LEU A 125 -5.15 1.49 -7.91
N ILE A 126 -4.97 2.76 -7.58
CA ILE A 126 -3.71 3.31 -7.07
C ILE A 126 -3.42 2.81 -5.65
N ASP A 127 -4.44 2.81 -4.79
CA ASP A 127 -4.38 2.20 -3.45
C ASP A 127 -3.91 0.75 -3.55
N ALA A 128 -4.56 -0.07 -4.38
CA ALA A 128 -4.19 -1.47 -4.56
C ALA A 128 -2.76 -1.67 -5.04
N TYR A 129 -2.26 -0.77 -5.89
CA TYR A 129 -0.89 -0.82 -6.36
C TYR A 129 0.10 -0.58 -5.22
N TYR A 130 -0.06 0.53 -4.49
CA TYR A 130 0.89 0.90 -3.44
C TYR A 130 0.76 0.04 -2.17
N ASP A 131 -0.44 -0.46 -1.84
CA ASP A 131 -0.65 -1.48 -0.80
C ASP A 131 0.18 -2.73 -1.10
N ILE A 132 0.06 -3.29 -2.31
CA ILE A 132 0.85 -4.47 -2.73
C ILE A 132 2.35 -4.15 -2.71
N LEU A 133 2.76 -2.97 -3.20
CA LEU A 133 4.15 -2.55 -3.26
C LEU A 133 4.76 -2.50 -1.86
N PHE A 134 4.15 -1.75 -0.94
CA PHE A 134 4.69 -1.58 0.41
C PHE A 134 4.54 -2.83 1.27
N ALA A 135 3.51 -3.64 1.08
CA ALA A 135 3.44 -4.98 1.68
C ALA A 135 4.61 -5.87 1.19
N GLY A 136 4.93 -5.82 -0.10
CA GLY A 136 6.09 -6.50 -0.68
C GLY A 136 7.40 -6.02 -0.06
N VAL A 137 7.62 -4.71 0.04
CA VAL A 137 8.80 -4.13 0.71
C VAL A 137 8.91 -4.60 2.15
N GLY A 138 7.83 -4.45 2.93
CA GLY A 138 7.79 -4.82 4.34
C GLY A 138 8.05 -6.31 4.58
N ASN A 139 7.46 -7.20 3.80
CA ASN A 139 7.59 -8.63 4.00
C ASN A 139 8.93 -9.21 3.51
N LYS A 140 9.54 -8.60 2.50
CA LYS A 140 10.68 -9.17 1.76
C LYS A 140 12.02 -8.50 2.01
N ASN A 141 12.02 -7.24 2.42
CA ASN A 141 13.25 -6.47 2.65
C ASN A 141 13.51 -6.40 4.15
N GLN A 142 14.09 -7.49 4.67
CA GLN A 142 14.41 -7.66 6.07
C GLN A 142 15.93 -7.61 6.32
N PRO A 143 16.41 -6.95 7.38
CA PRO A 143 15.63 -6.19 8.37
C PRO A 143 15.03 -4.90 7.76
N PHE A 144 13.85 -4.49 8.25
CA PHE A 144 13.19 -3.25 7.83
C PHE A 144 14.14 -2.06 8.01
N ASN A 145 14.41 -1.33 6.92
CA ASN A 145 15.18 -0.09 6.96
C ASN A 145 14.94 0.78 5.73
N LEU A 146 14.27 1.92 5.92
CA LEU A 146 14.01 2.92 4.89
C LEU A 146 14.75 4.24 5.16
N LYS A 147 15.68 4.29 6.11
CA LYS A 147 16.36 5.53 6.54
C LYS A 147 17.00 6.32 5.40
N LYS A 148 17.54 5.60 4.42
CA LYS A 148 18.24 6.17 3.26
C LYS A 148 17.33 6.40 2.04
N VAL A 149 16.04 6.12 2.17
CA VAL A 149 15.06 6.29 1.11
C VAL A 149 14.48 7.68 1.23
N ASN A 150 14.59 8.47 0.17
CA ASN A 150 13.84 9.70 -0.02
C ASN A 150 12.91 9.49 -1.21
N PHE A 151 11.61 9.62 -0.98
CA PHE A 151 10.59 9.50 -2.02
C PHE A 151 10.38 10.87 -2.67
N GLU A 152 10.77 11.00 -3.93
CA GLU A 152 10.54 12.21 -4.75
C GLU A 152 9.20 12.04 -5.48
N LEU A 153 8.11 12.46 -4.83
CA LEU A 153 6.75 12.14 -5.30
C LEU A 153 6.42 12.73 -6.67
N ASP A 154 7.04 13.85 -7.01
CA ASP A 154 6.86 14.51 -8.30
C ASP A 154 7.48 13.71 -9.47
N ASP A 155 8.37 12.75 -9.18
CA ASP A 155 9.01 11.89 -10.20
C ASP A 155 8.19 10.62 -10.52
N TYR A 156 7.07 10.39 -9.83
CA TYR A 156 6.35 9.10 -9.84
C TYR A 156 5.10 9.06 -10.73
N ASN A 157 4.93 10.04 -11.63
CA ASN A 157 3.75 10.16 -12.50
C ASN A 157 2.42 10.22 -11.72
N LEU A 158 2.44 10.77 -10.50
CA LEU A 158 1.24 11.00 -9.69
C LEU A 158 0.58 12.30 -10.16
N GLU A 159 -0.66 12.22 -10.63
CA GLU A 159 -1.31 13.31 -11.36
C GLU A 159 -1.78 14.46 -10.45
N ASN A 160 -2.00 14.19 -9.17
CA ASN A 160 -2.57 15.15 -8.24
C ASN A 160 -2.28 14.79 -6.77
N GLU A 161 -2.64 15.70 -5.86
CA GLU A 161 -2.42 15.57 -4.43
C GLU A 161 -3.14 14.37 -3.78
N THR A 162 -4.24 13.88 -4.36
CA THR A 162 -4.89 12.65 -3.88
C THR A 162 -3.99 11.44 -4.10
N GLU A 163 -3.36 11.33 -5.27
CA GLU A 163 -2.47 10.20 -5.60
C GLU A 163 -1.18 10.23 -4.77
N LYS A 164 -0.60 11.42 -4.57
CA LYS A 164 0.51 11.63 -3.63
C LYS A 164 0.12 11.26 -2.19
N GLY A 165 -1.08 11.64 -1.78
CA GLY A 165 -1.67 11.29 -0.49
C GLY A 165 -1.79 9.77 -0.30
N ILE A 166 -2.29 9.05 -1.30
CA ILE A 166 -2.41 7.58 -1.27
C ILE A 166 -1.03 6.93 -1.14
N PHE A 167 -0.05 7.34 -1.96
CA PHE A 167 1.33 6.82 -1.87
C PHE A 167 1.90 6.99 -0.46
N PHE A 168 1.82 8.22 0.07
CA PHE A 168 2.35 8.55 1.38
C PHE A 168 1.68 7.73 2.48
N LEU A 169 0.34 7.67 2.47
CA LEU A 169 -0.44 6.99 3.50
C LEU A 169 -0.23 5.48 3.49
N GLU A 170 -0.06 4.85 2.33
CA GLU A 170 0.29 3.44 2.24
C GLU A 170 1.70 3.15 2.79
N CYS A 171 2.68 3.99 2.47
CA CYS A 171 4.01 3.89 3.05
C CYS A 171 3.98 4.04 4.58
N MET A 172 3.20 5.00 5.07
CA MET A 172 3.06 5.23 6.51
C MET A 172 2.26 4.13 7.21
N ASN A 173 1.33 3.46 6.53
CA ASN A 173 0.64 2.29 7.03
C ASN A 173 1.61 1.12 7.27
N LEU A 174 2.54 0.87 6.34
CA LEU A 174 3.65 -0.06 6.55
C LEU A 174 4.49 0.32 7.77
N CYS A 175 4.92 1.59 7.85
CA CYS A 175 5.74 2.10 8.93
C CYS A 175 5.04 1.92 10.30
N GLY A 176 3.78 2.34 10.42
CA GLY A 176 2.99 2.19 11.64
C GLY A 176 2.79 0.73 12.05
N THR A 177 2.50 -0.15 11.09
CA THR A 177 2.35 -1.59 11.34
C THR A 177 3.64 -2.22 11.87
N SER A 178 4.81 -1.76 11.38
CA SER A 178 6.11 -2.28 11.82
C SER A 178 6.41 -2.03 13.31
N ILE A 179 5.79 -1.01 13.92
CA ILE A 179 5.97 -0.68 15.35
C ILE A 179 4.79 -1.10 16.22
N TRP A 180 3.62 -1.34 15.63
CA TRP A 180 2.38 -1.62 16.33
C TRP A 180 2.52 -2.79 17.32
N GLY A 181 3.17 -3.88 16.88
CA GLY A 181 3.37 -5.08 17.69
C GLY A 181 4.21 -4.83 18.94
N TYR A 182 5.25 -3.99 18.84
CA TYR A 182 6.11 -3.64 19.98
C TYR A 182 5.41 -2.79 21.02
N ILE A 183 4.42 -1.99 20.61
CA ILE A 183 3.71 -1.07 21.50
C ILE A 183 2.49 -1.74 22.14
N ASN A 184 1.72 -2.51 21.37
CA ASN A 184 0.41 -2.97 21.82
C ASN A 184 0.41 -4.38 22.43
N VAL A 185 1.31 -5.27 21.98
CA VAL A 185 1.33 -6.69 22.37
C VAL A 185 2.05 -6.92 23.71
N PRO A 186 3.33 -6.54 23.90
CA PRO A 186 4.04 -6.83 25.14
C PRO A 186 3.54 -5.97 26.31
N LYS A 187 3.65 -6.52 27.53
CA LYS A 187 3.34 -5.85 28.79
C LYS A 187 4.56 -5.93 29.73
N PRO A 188 5.31 -4.84 29.97
CA PRO A 188 5.13 -3.50 29.43
C PRO A 188 5.47 -3.38 27.93
N PRO A 189 4.98 -2.33 27.23
CA PRO A 189 5.36 -2.04 25.84
C PRO A 189 6.87 -1.92 25.62
N ASN A 190 7.37 -2.41 24.47
CA ASN A 190 8.78 -2.34 24.10
C ASN A 190 9.08 -1.06 23.29
N TYR A 191 9.09 0.08 23.98
CA TYR A 191 9.33 1.39 23.36
C TYR A 191 10.72 1.53 22.74
N LYS A 192 11.73 0.83 23.28
CA LYS A 192 13.09 0.85 22.73
C LYS A 192 13.12 0.26 21.33
N GLU A 193 12.48 -0.90 21.14
CA GLU A 193 12.46 -1.54 19.83
C GLU A 193 11.57 -0.78 18.85
N ALA A 194 10.41 -0.27 19.30
CA ALA A 194 9.57 0.59 18.48
C ALA A 194 10.34 1.84 17.97
N TYR A 195 11.10 2.50 18.86
CA TYR A 195 11.91 3.65 18.48
C TYR A 195 13.01 3.29 17.47
N SER A 196 13.68 2.14 17.66
CA SER A 196 14.71 1.65 16.72
C SER A 196 14.17 1.45 15.29
N TYR A 197 12.86 1.22 15.13
CA TYR A 197 12.20 1.14 13.83
C TYR A 197 11.81 2.52 13.30
N ILE A 198 11.32 3.42 14.17
CA ILE A 198 11.00 4.81 13.81
C ILE A 198 12.22 5.54 13.24
N GLU A 199 13.41 5.32 13.80
CA GLU A 199 14.68 5.88 13.29
C GLU A 199 15.04 5.41 11.87
N LYS A 200 14.31 4.42 11.34
CA LYS A 200 14.51 3.84 10.01
C LYS A 200 13.40 4.23 9.03
N TYR A 201 12.50 5.14 9.39
CA TYR A 201 11.46 5.61 8.49
C TYR A 201 12.04 6.45 7.33
N PRO A 202 11.32 6.54 6.20
CA PRO A 202 11.78 7.24 5.00
C PRO A 202 11.64 8.76 5.12
N HIS A 203 12.13 9.45 4.09
CA HIS A 203 11.89 10.86 3.81
C HIS A 203 10.99 11.00 2.58
N PHE A 204 10.31 12.14 2.47
CA PHE A 204 9.47 12.48 1.32
C PHE A 204 9.82 13.89 0.86
N ASN A 205 10.23 14.06 -0.40
CA ASN A 205 10.68 15.33 -0.97
C ASN A 205 11.73 16.04 -0.07
N GLY A 206 12.62 15.26 0.56
CA GLY A 206 13.65 15.75 1.47
C GLY A 206 13.18 16.05 2.90
N LEU A 207 11.89 15.94 3.18
CA LEU A 207 11.29 16.14 4.51
C LEU A 207 11.28 14.84 5.31
N ASN A 208 11.38 14.94 6.64
CA ASN A 208 11.12 13.77 7.48
C ASN A 208 9.66 13.32 7.29
N TYR A 209 9.39 12.01 7.47
CA TYR A 209 8.05 11.46 7.27
C TYR A 209 6.94 12.20 8.04
N PHE A 210 7.24 12.72 9.22
CA PHE A 210 6.24 13.43 10.03
C PHE A 210 6.02 14.88 9.59
N GLU A 211 6.92 15.45 8.78
CA GLU A 211 6.84 16.83 8.27
C GLU A 211 6.06 16.92 6.96
N TYR A 212 5.82 15.79 6.29
CA TYR A 212 4.91 15.72 5.16
C TYR A 212 3.46 15.90 5.63
N THR A 213 2.86 17.04 5.29
CA THR A 213 1.54 17.45 5.79
C THR A 213 0.50 17.72 4.71
N ASP A 214 0.84 17.45 3.44
CA ASP A 214 -0.01 17.64 2.26
C ASP A 214 -1.09 16.54 2.16
N LEU A 215 -1.99 16.53 3.16
CA LEU A 215 -3.09 15.59 3.32
C LEU A 215 -4.45 16.27 3.22
N ASN A 216 -4.53 17.45 2.59
CA ASN A 216 -5.76 18.22 2.40
C ASN A 216 -6.52 17.85 1.11
N PHE A 217 -6.22 16.71 0.50
CA PHE A 217 -6.95 16.18 -0.65
C PHE A 217 -8.40 15.75 -0.27
N PRO A 218 -9.34 15.69 -1.25
CA PRO A 218 -10.71 15.26 -1.00
C PRO A 218 -10.80 13.86 -0.40
N ASP A 219 -11.70 13.67 0.56
CA ASP A 219 -11.99 12.33 1.05
C ASP A 219 -12.82 11.54 0.02
N PHE A 220 -12.71 10.22 0.06
CA PHE A 220 -13.49 9.31 -0.76
C PHE A 220 -13.75 8.02 0.02
N GLU A 221 -14.77 7.28 -0.39
CA GLU A 221 -15.12 6.01 0.23
C GLU A 221 -14.65 4.84 -0.62
N MET A 222 -14.14 3.80 0.02
CA MET A 222 -13.81 2.54 -0.62
C MET A 222 -13.88 1.37 0.36
N ILE A 223 -13.82 0.14 -0.17
CA ILE A 223 -13.67 -1.05 0.67
C ILE A 223 -12.17 -1.21 0.98
N ILE A 224 -11.80 -0.93 2.22
CA ILE A 224 -10.42 -1.09 2.71
C ILE A 224 -10.26 -2.47 3.37
N ASP A 225 -11.20 -2.82 4.25
CA ASP A 225 -11.33 -4.14 4.83
C ASP A 225 -12.56 -4.84 4.25
N SER A 226 -12.34 -5.96 3.55
CA SER A 226 -13.41 -6.70 2.88
C SER A 226 -14.51 -7.20 3.83
N GLU A 227 -14.26 -7.25 5.14
CA GLU A 227 -15.24 -7.66 6.15
C GLU A 227 -16.05 -6.48 6.73
N LYS A 228 -15.55 -5.23 6.59
CA LYS A 228 -16.18 -4.04 7.19
C LYS A 228 -17.01 -3.21 6.23
N GLY A 229 -16.96 -3.51 4.93
CA GLY A 229 -17.67 -2.77 3.90
C GLY A 229 -16.97 -1.47 3.53
N THR A 230 -17.75 -0.52 3.01
CA THR A 230 -17.24 0.77 2.54
C THR A 230 -17.00 1.73 3.71
N GLU A 231 -15.84 2.36 3.74
CA GLU A 231 -15.47 3.36 4.75
C GLU A 231 -14.68 4.54 4.16
N SER A 232 -14.58 5.63 4.91
CA SER A 232 -13.80 6.83 4.56
C SER A 232 -12.31 6.49 4.48
N TYR A 233 -11.70 6.78 3.33
CA TYR A 233 -10.27 6.57 3.10
C TYR A 233 -9.41 7.36 4.07
N LYS A 234 -9.69 8.66 4.22
CA LYS A 234 -8.97 9.50 5.18
C LYS A 234 -9.25 9.05 6.61
N GLY A 235 -10.49 8.70 6.93
CA GLY A 235 -10.88 8.18 8.24
C GLY A 235 -10.06 6.96 8.66
N TYR A 236 -9.77 6.05 7.74
CA TYR A 236 -8.92 4.89 8.03
C TYR A 236 -7.43 5.26 8.09
N TYR A 237 -6.88 5.80 6.99
CA TYR A 237 -5.43 5.95 6.84
C TYR A 237 -4.85 7.14 7.61
N ILE A 238 -5.56 8.27 7.71
CA ILE A 238 -5.10 9.38 8.55
C ILE A 238 -5.20 9.01 10.02
N ASN A 239 -6.21 8.25 10.45
CA ASN A 239 -6.23 7.70 11.82
C ASN A 239 -4.98 6.86 12.09
N LYS A 240 -4.61 5.96 11.17
CA LYS A 240 -3.40 5.12 11.29
C LYS A 240 -2.12 5.94 11.33
N PHE A 241 -2.04 7.01 10.55
CA PHE A 241 -0.90 7.92 10.60
C PHE A 241 -0.85 8.70 11.92
N TYR A 242 -1.99 9.16 12.46
CA TYR A 242 -2.06 9.73 13.80
C TYR A 242 -1.59 8.75 14.88
N GLU A 243 -2.04 7.49 14.83
CA GLU A 243 -1.55 6.44 15.75
C GLU A 243 -0.02 6.33 15.68
N THR A 244 0.56 6.33 14.48
CA THR A 244 2.01 6.26 14.25
C THR A 244 2.75 7.47 14.85
N LEU A 245 2.24 8.68 14.66
CA LEU A 245 2.83 9.90 15.22
C LEU A 245 2.72 9.94 16.74
N LEU A 246 1.59 9.52 17.31
CA LEU A 246 1.40 9.42 18.75
C LEU A 246 2.35 8.38 19.36
N TYR A 247 2.55 7.25 18.70
CA TYR A 247 3.54 6.25 19.09
C TYR A 247 4.96 6.79 19.06
N ASN A 248 5.35 7.54 18.02
CA ASN A 248 6.64 8.23 18.00
C ASN A 248 6.77 9.19 19.20
N MET A 249 5.78 10.04 19.42
CA MET A 249 5.78 10.97 20.55
C MET A 249 5.94 10.24 21.90
N ILE A 250 5.26 9.11 22.10
CA ILE A 250 5.38 8.30 23.31
C ILE A 250 6.81 7.77 23.47
N CYS A 251 7.41 7.22 22.41
CA CYS A 251 8.79 6.75 22.43
C CYS A 251 9.76 7.88 22.81
N LEU A 252 9.65 9.06 22.18
CA LEU A 252 10.46 10.23 22.51
C LEU A 252 10.32 10.59 24.00
N LYS A 253 9.08 10.71 24.50
CA LYS A 253 8.79 11.02 25.92
C LYS A 253 9.21 9.94 26.92
N LYS A 254 9.47 8.70 26.47
CA LYS A 254 10.02 7.62 27.29
C LYS A 254 11.55 7.65 27.39
N GLY A 255 12.19 8.72 26.89
CA GLY A 255 13.63 8.96 27.02
C GLY A 255 14.44 8.42 25.85
N PHE A 256 13.81 8.10 24.73
CA PHE A 256 14.52 7.66 23.51
C PHE A 256 14.85 8.80 22.54
N GLY A 257 14.33 10.01 22.78
CA GLY A 257 14.75 11.22 22.08
C GLY A 257 14.81 12.43 23.00
N SER A 258 15.14 13.57 22.41
CA SER A 258 15.26 14.87 23.07
C SER A 258 13.93 15.62 23.16
N GLU A 259 13.87 16.59 24.06
CA GLU A 259 12.73 17.52 24.17
C GLU A 259 12.51 18.28 22.85
N LYS A 260 13.59 18.68 22.17
CA LYS A 260 13.53 19.34 20.86
C LYS A 260 12.88 18.47 19.79
N GLU A 261 13.12 17.16 19.79
CA GLU A 261 12.47 16.23 18.85
C GLU A 261 10.99 16.08 19.15
N VAL A 262 10.58 16.10 20.43
CA VAL A 262 9.16 16.13 20.81
C VAL A 262 8.49 17.40 20.29
N GLU A 263 9.11 18.56 20.53
CA GLU A 263 8.61 19.85 20.04
C GLU A 263 8.50 19.87 18.52
N GLN A 264 9.55 19.44 17.81
CA GLN A 264 9.56 19.39 16.35
C GLN A 264 8.44 18.49 15.81
N LEU A 265 8.25 17.30 16.40
CA LEU A 265 7.16 16.40 16.02
C LEU A 265 5.79 17.06 16.22
N LEU A 266 5.57 17.76 17.34
CA LEU A 266 4.30 18.43 17.62
C LEU A 266 4.02 19.58 16.66
N ILE A 267 5.02 20.41 16.36
CA ILE A 267 4.83 21.63 15.56
C ILE A 267 4.91 21.39 14.05
N ALA A 268 5.63 20.37 13.59
CA ALA A 268 5.86 20.17 12.16
C ALA A 268 4.91 19.15 11.54
N SER A 269 4.29 18.28 12.36
CA SER A 269 3.40 17.24 11.87
C SER A 269 1.92 17.61 11.82
N ILE A 270 1.11 16.70 11.29
CA ILE A 270 -0.35 16.82 11.31
C ILE A 270 -0.94 16.76 12.73
N LEU A 271 -0.14 16.49 13.78
CA LEU A 271 -0.58 16.56 15.17
C LEU A 271 -1.18 17.93 15.52
N LYS A 272 -0.66 19.04 14.98
CA LYS A 272 -1.23 20.38 15.19
C LYS A 272 -2.40 20.72 14.25
N ASN A 273 -2.67 19.90 13.23
CA ASN A 273 -3.64 20.23 12.18
C ASN A 273 -5.07 19.84 12.61
N GLN A 274 -5.76 20.78 13.25
CA GLN A 274 -7.13 20.59 13.75
C GLN A 274 -8.13 20.19 12.67
N ASN A 275 -7.94 20.61 11.41
CA ASN A 275 -8.86 20.26 10.31
C ASN A 275 -8.88 18.76 10.01
N LEU A 276 -7.83 18.03 10.39
CA LEU A 276 -7.70 16.59 10.19
C LEU A 276 -8.13 15.78 11.43
N TYR A 277 -8.42 16.40 12.57
CA TYR A 277 -8.78 15.69 13.81
C TYR A 277 -10.05 14.86 13.68
N LYS A 278 -10.98 15.29 12.82
CA LYS A 278 -12.20 14.53 12.50
C LYS A 278 -11.94 13.13 11.92
N TYR A 279 -10.73 12.88 11.41
CA TYR A 279 -10.30 11.58 10.93
C TYR A 279 -9.52 10.77 11.97
N SER A 280 -9.40 11.25 13.21
CA SER A 280 -8.69 10.54 14.30
C SER A 280 -9.66 9.99 15.31
N LYS A 281 -9.45 8.73 15.72
CA LYS A 281 -10.11 8.13 16.89
C LYS A 281 -9.55 8.64 18.22
N ASN A 282 -8.47 9.43 18.17
CA ASN A 282 -7.80 10.02 19.33
C ASN A 282 -7.93 11.55 19.34
N SER A 283 -9.00 12.11 18.79
CA SER A 283 -9.22 13.57 18.70
C SER A 283 -9.06 14.26 20.06
N ASP A 284 -9.59 13.67 21.13
CA ASP A 284 -9.50 14.24 22.49
C ASP A 284 -8.05 14.36 22.97
N ILE A 285 -7.21 13.36 22.66
CA ILE A 285 -5.78 13.38 22.96
C ILE A 285 -5.14 14.49 22.15
N LEU A 286 -5.41 14.56 20.85
CA LEU A 286 -4.84 15.58 19.97
C LEU A 286 -5.20 17.00 20.46
N GLU A 287 -6.46 17.25 20.78
CA GLU A 287 -6.88 18.53 21.37
C GLU A 287 -6.15 18.83 22.67
N SER A 288 -6.01 17.84 23.57
CA SER A 288 -5.34 18.03 24.85
C SER A 288 -3.87 18.43 24.73
N LEU A 289 -3.18 18.00 23.66
CA LEU A 289 -1.78 18.35 23.41
C LEU A 289 -1.60 19.84 23.10
N PHE A 290 -2.63 20.50 22.57
CA PHE A 290 -2.56 21.91 22.11
C PHE A 290 -3.51 22.84 22.86
N LYS A 291 -4.22 22.37 23.89
CA LYS A 291 -5.01 23.23 24.77
C LYS A 291 -4.07 24.22 25.46
N THR A 292 -4.17 25.49 25.08
CA THR A 292 -3.49 26.58 25.76
C THR A 292 -4.08 26.67 27.17
N ILE A 293 -3.25 26.48 28.20
CA ILE A 293 -3.66 26.84 29.57
C ILE A 293 -3.88 28.35 29.54
N LYS A 294 -5.14 28.80 29.63
CA LYS A 294 -5.41 30.20 29.95
C LYS A 294 -4.73 30.47 31.29
N ARG A 295 -3.67 31.29 31.26
CA ARG A 295 -3.14 31.91 32.47
C ARG A 295 -4.16 32.94 32.91
N ASP A 296 -4.89 32.63 33.98
CA ASP A 296 -5.61 33.63 34.77
C ASP A 296 -4.61 34.60 35.42
#